data_AF-A0A353EXF7-F1
#
_entry.id   AF-A0A353EXF7-F1
#
_cell.length_a   1.000
_cell.length_b   1.000
_cell.length_c   1.000
_cell.angle_alpha   90.00
_cell.angle_beta   90.00
_cell.angle_gamma   90.00
#
_symmetry.space_group_name_H-M   'P 1'
#
loop_
_entity.id
_entity.type
_entity.pdbx_description
1 polymer ?
#
loop_
_entity_poly.entity_id
_entity_poly.type
_entity_poly.pdbx_seq_one_letter_code
_entity_poly.pdbx_strand_id
1 'polypeptide(L)'
;MSVMQRLVLICAGLAAICAVSRVALKKKRAERGEGTESAEPALAKKPVNRGMRAVGLILALLLFCAAAVLGGTALVRIGSDAGEITGPVAAEFVRANTAEDEGYDEDNTVCRVEYTSDATDAVLAVEYSYEEWEALPEGHRLTGYIYHSEKKDADAVFASVSDDATVRAGLREVMTDREAMRLNAALALLLVSVGAVIMSCGWQFYSAYEKIWFLSILVLAAVFGILFPEEDCNGISGIAIMALYLLDTLLNIWCELLISKQSKWNFIVSVFVEIAEIGICVLLRYRFATMATTLFFWLPIDIISFVNWHRHPDRREEELTVVRTLRGWQEALVLVGIAAWTFGLGYLLTRLDVGTDLFGGNEFLATLVIYLDACASAVGVANGLFILFRFREQWIAWITCAILEAVINVLSGQFVLLVLKAGYVTNSIYGYVKWTKYIKGAEEAKGRARGNF
;
A
#
# COMPACT_ATOMS: atom_id res chain seq x y z
N MET A 1 -15.06 -12.49 -21.51
CA MET A 1 -14.06 -13.22 -20.71
C MET A 1 -14.32 -12.95 -19.25
N SER A 2 -14.56 -13.99 -18.45
CA SER A 2 -14.75 -13.85 -17.01
C SER A 2 -13.46 -13.38 -16.31
N VAL A 3 -13.59 -12.76 -15.14
CA VAL A 3 -12.45 -12.31 -14.32
C VAL A 3 -11.48 -13.47 -14.03
N MET A 4 -12.01 -14.68 -13.86
CA MET A 4 -11.23 -15.91 -13.69
C MET A 4 -10.37 -16.25 -14.93
N GLN A 5 -10.88 -16.04 -16.15
CA GLN A 5 -10.09 -16.24 -17.37
C GLN A 5 -8.95 -15.21 -17.51
N ARG A 6 -9.15 -13.97 -17.02
CA ARG A 6 -8.09 -12.95 -17.02
C ARG A 6 -6.99 -13.28 -16.01
N LEU A 7 -7.34 -13.72 -14.81
CA LEU A 7 -6.39 -14.15 -13.78
C LEU A 7 -5.56 -15.37 -14.23
N VAL A 8 -6.20 -16.37 -14.87
CA VAL A 8 -5.49 -17.53 -15.42
C VAL A 8 -4.51 -17.13 -16.52
N LEU A 9 -4.87 -16.17 -17.39
CA LEU A 9 -3.97 -15.65 -18.42
C LEU A 9 -2.81 -14.85 -17.84
N ILE A 10 -3.01 -14.08 -16.77
CA ILE A 10 -1.95 -13.36 -16.07
C ILE A 10 -0.99 -14.34 -15.40
N CYS A 11 -1.49 -15.37 -14.70
CA CYS A 11 -0.67 -16.42 -14.12
C CYS A 11 0.09 -17.23 -15.18
N ALA A 12 -0.54 -17.54 -16.32
CA ALA A 12 0.11 -18.20 -17.44
C ALA A 12 1.18 -17.30 -18.09
N GLY A 13 0.94 -15.99 -18.19
CA GLY A 13 1.90 -15.00 -18.66
C GLY A 13 3.13 -14.91 -17.75
N LEU A 14 2.94 -14.84 -16.43
CA LEU A 14 4.04 -14.83 -15.46
C LEU A 14 4.84 -16.15 -15.47
N ALA A 15 4.17 -17.30 -15.63
CA ALA A 15 4.82 -18.59 -15.79
C ALA A 15 5.62 -18.69 -17.10
N ALA A 16 5.10 -18.14 -18.20
CA ALA A 16 5.78 -18.07 -19.48
C ALA A 16 7.01 -17.15 -19.42
N ILE A 17 6.92 -15.99 -18.77
CA ILE A 17 8.05 -15.08 -18.55
C ILE A 17 9.16 -15.76 -17.72
N CYS A 18 8.78 -16.51 -16.68
CA CYS A 18 9.72 -17.33 -15.90
C CYS A 18 10.40 -18.43 -16.74
N ALA A 19 9.65 -19.09 -17.63
CA ALA A 19 10.18 -20.14 -18.51
C ALA A 19 11.14 -19.57 -19.56
N VAL A 20 10.77 -18.46 -20.21
CA VAL A 20 11.60 -17.76 -21.21
C VAL A 20 12.88 -17.22 -20.57
N SER A 21 12.79 -16.66 -19.36
CA SER A 21 13.97 -16.19 -18.61
C SER A 21 14.94 -17.32 -18.29
N ARG A 22 14.44 -18.51 -17.93
CA ARG A 22 15.29 -19.70 -17.68
C ARG A 22 15.97 -20.20 -18.94
N VAL A 23 15.28 -20.20 -20.08
CA VAL A 23 15.85 -20.61 -21.38
C VAL A 23 16.91 -19.61 -21.85
N ALA A 24 16.66 -18.32 -21.72
CA ALA A 24 17.62 -17.26 -22.04
C ALA A 24 18.90 -17.35 -21.18
N LEU A 25 18.76 -17.61 -19.88
CA LEU A 25 19.89 -17.83 -18.97
C LEU A 25 20.70 -19.09 -19.33
N LYS A 26 20.03 -20.16 -19.76
CA LYS A 26 20.69 -21.41 -20.17
C LYS A 26 21.47 -21.24 -21.48
N LYS A 27 20.91 -20.48 -22.43
CA LYS A 27 21.56 -20.16 -23.71
C LYS A 27 22.79 -19.26 -23.50
N LYS A 28 22.70 -18.26 -22.63
CA LYS A 28 23.82 -17.35 -22.31
C LYS A 28 24.99 -18.05 -21.59
N ARG A 29 24.73 -19.11 -20.83
CA ARG A 29 25.77 -19.98 -20.25
C ARG A 29 26.47 -20.84 -21.31
N ALA A 30 25.72 -21.36 -22.29
CA ALA A 30 26.29 -22.12 -23.40
C ALA A 30 27.15 -21.24 -24.33
N GLU A 31 26.76 -19.98 -24.54
CA GLU A 31 27.49 -19.02 -25.37
C GLU A 31 28.79 -18.49 -24.71
N ARG A 32 28.95 -18.64 -23.39
CA ARG A 32 30.13 -18.15 -22.64
C ARG A 32 31.33 -19.09 -22.60
N GLY A 33 31.26 -20.27 -23.22
CA GLY A 33 32.43 -21.13 -23.41
C GLY A 33 33.21 -21.43 -22.11
N GLU A 34 32.51 -21.84 -21.04
CA GLU A 34 33.15 -22.35 -19.82
C GLU A 34 33.75 -23.75 -20.10
N GLY A 35 34.89 -23.74 -20.78
CA GLY A 35 35.73 -24.90 -21.07
C GLY A 35 37.15 -24.64 -20.59
N THR A 36 37.35 -24.50 -19.27
CA THR A 36 38.58 -24.86 -18.54
C THR A 36 38.35 -24.59 -17.05
N GLU A 37 38.07 -25.66 -16.30
CA GLU A 37 37.97 -25.61 -14.84
C GLU A 37 39.36 -25.39 -14.24
N SER A 38 39.73 -24.13 -13.96
CA SER A 38 40.45 -23.85 -12.72
C SER A 38 39.41 -23.85 -11.60
N ALA A 39 39.57 -24.75 -10.64
CA ALA A 39 38.63 -25.04 -9.56
C ALA A 39 38.27 -23.79 -8.72
N GLU A 40 37.29 -23.01 -9.17
CA GLU A 40 36.52 -22.10 -8.33
C GLU A 40 35.35 -22.89 -7.72
N PRO A 41 35.08 -22.74 -6.41
CA PRO A 41 34.03 -23.51 -5.77
C PRO A 41 32.67 -23.08 -6.34
N ALA A 42 32.06 -23.97 -7.12
CA ALA A 42 30.68 -23.81 -7.58
C ALA A 42 29.79 -23.51 -6.38
N LEU A 43 29.19 -22.30 -6.35
CA LEU A 43 28.22 -21.88 -5.35
C LEU A 43 27.14 -22.96 -5.20
N ALA A 44 27.13 -23.64 -4.06
CA ALA A 44 26.19 -24.70 -3.76
C ALA A 44 24.76 -24.13 -3.85
N LYS A 45 23.98 -24.55 -4.85
CA LYS A 45 22.56 -24.24 -4.94
C LYS A 45 21.92 -24.62 -3.60
N LYS A 46 21.32 -23.65 -2.90
CA LYS A 46 20.63 -23.91 -1.63
C LYS A 46 19.63 -25.06 -1.84
N PRO A 47 19.69 -26.13 -1.02
CA PRO A 47 18.80 -27.26 -1.17
C PRO A 47 17.35 -26.80 -0.99
N VAL A 48 16.48 -27.15 -1.94
CA VAL A 48 15.05 -26.89 -1.81
C VAL A 48 14.48 -27.92 -0.85
N ASN A 49 13.99 -27.46 0.30
CA ASN A 49 13.13 -28.30 1.12
C ASN A 49 11.77 -28.42 0.43
N ARG A 50 11.63 -29.44 -0.42
CA ARG A 50 10.42 -29.67 -1.23
C ARG A 50 9.17 -29.80 -0.36
N GLY A 51 9.31 -30.39 0.84
CA GLY A 51 8.23 -30.51 1.82
C GLY A 51 7.75 -29.13 2.29
N MET A 52 8.65 -28.29 2.82
CA MET A 52 8.26 -26.96 3.29
C MET A 52 7.69 -26.07 2.17
N ARG A 53 8.25 -26.16 0.95
CA ARG A 53 7.71 -25.44 -0.20
C ARG A 53 6.30 -25.90 -0.56
N ALA A 54 6.03 -27.21 -0.53
CA ALA A 54 4.71 -27.75 -0.78
C ALA A 54 3.71 -27.30 0.31
N VAL A 55 4.11 -27.35 1.59
CA VAL A 55 3.30 -26.86 2.71
C VAL A 55 2.95 -25.38 2.53
N GLY A 56 3.92 -24.53 2.16
CA GLY A 56 3.67 -23.11 1.90
C GLY A 56 2.68 -22.86 0.77
N LEU A 57 2.75 -23.63 -0.33
CA LEU A 57 1.81 -23.53 -1.45
C LEU A 57 0.41 -24.06 -1.10
N ILE A 58 0.32 -25.14 -0.31
CA ILE A 58 -0.96 -25.67 0.17
C ILE A 58 -1.62 -24.65 1.10
N LEU A 59 -0.88 -24.06 2.03
CA LEU A 59 -1.38 -23.00 2.89
C LEU A 59 -1.89 -21.81 2.08
N ALA A 60 -1.11 -21.36 1.08
CA ALA A 60 -1.53 -20.28 0.20
C ALA A 60 -2.84 -20.59 -0.53
N LEU A 61 -2.99 -21.83 -1.04
CA LEU A 61 -4.22 -22.28 -1.70
C LEU A 61 -5.41 -22.29 -0.75
N LEU A 62 -5.24 -22.78 0.48
CA LEU A 62 -6.31 -22.79 1.48
C LEU A 62 -6.76 -21.37 1.84
N LEU A 63 -5.82 -20.45 2.07
CA LEU A 63 -6.10 -19.03 2.32
C LEU A 63 -6.80 -18.38 1.13
N PHE A 64 -6.38 -18.68 -0.10
CA PHE A 64 -7.02 -18.17 -1.31
C PHE A 64 -8.46 -18.69 -1.44
N CYS A 65 -8.70 -19.98 -1.23
CA CYS A 65 -10.04 -20.55 -1.29
C CYS A 65 -10.95 -19.94 -0.22
N ALA A 66 -10.44 -19.73 1.01
CA ALA A 66 -11.19 -19.08 2.07
C ALA A 66 -11.53 -17.61 1.70
N ALA A 67 -10.57 -16.86 1.18
CA ALA A 67 -10.78 -15.50 0.68
C ALA A 67 -11.84 -15.47 -0.44
N ALA A 68 -11.76 -16.40 -1.40
CA ALA A 68 -12.69 -16.48 -2.52
C ALA A 68 -14.12 -16.84 -2.08
N VAL A 69 -14.28 -17.71 -1.08
CA VAL A 69 -15.59 -18.03 -0.51
C VAL A 69 -16.16 -16.83 0.26
N LEU A 70 -15.38 -16.22 1.15
CA LEU A 70 -15.84 -15.07 1.94
C LEU A 70 -16.17 -13.87 1.04
N GLY A 71 -15.25 -13.46 0.19
CA GLY A 71 -15.45 -12.34 -0.74
C GLY A 71 -16.53 -12.65 -1.77
N GLY A 72 -16.56 -13.88 -2.31
CA GLY A 72 -17.57 -14.30 -3.28
C GLY A 72 -18.98 -14.28 -2.69
N THR A 73 -19.17 -14.79 -1.47
CA THR A 73 -20.47 -14.77 -0.80
C THR A 73 -20.92 -13.35 -0.46
N ALA A 74 -20.01 -12.50 0.04
CA ALA A 74 -20.29 -11.08 0.28
C ALA A 74 -20.71 -10.35 -1.01
N LEU A 75 -19.94 -10.49 -2.08
CA LEU A 75 -20.25 -9.87 -3.38
C LEU A 75 -21.57 -10.35 -3.98
N VAL A 76 -21.92 -11.63 -3.82
CA VAL A 76 -23.21 -12.16 -4.26
C VAL A 76 -24.37 -11.54 -3.46
N ARG A 77 -24.23 -11.35 -2.15
CA ARG A 77 -25.26 -10.72 -1.31
C ARG A 77 -25.44 -9.23 -1.59
N ILE A 78 -24.34 -8.53 -1.83
CA ILE A 78 -24.35 -7.12 -2.25
C ILE A 78 -25.02 -7.00 -3.63
N GLY A 79 -24.54 -7.78 -4.59
CA GLY A 79 -24.97 -7.72 -5.98
C GLY A 79 -26.29 -8.41 -6.30
N SER A 80 -26.87 -9.19 -5.39
CA SER A 80 -28.17 -9.81 -5.60
C SER A 80 -29.26 -8.75 -5.67
N ASP A 81 -30.19 -8.92 -6.60
CA ASP A 81 -31.36 -8.05 -6.74
C ASP A 81 -32.15 -7.94 -5.42
N ALA A 82 -32.66 -6.74 -5.14
CA ALA A 82 -33.39 -6.41 -3.92
C ALA A 82 -34.77 -7.08 -3.80
N GLY A 83 -35.27 -7.71 -4.86
CA GLY A 83 -36.60 -8.32 -4.84
C GLY A 83 -37.70 -7.27 -4.74
N GLU A 84 -38.81 -7.64 -4.10
CA GLU A 84 -39.91 -6.73 -3.82
C GLU A 84 -39.52 -5.77 -2.69
N ILE A 85 -39.78 -4.49 -2.90
CA ILE A 85 -39.48 -3.41 -1.96
C ILE A 85 -40.80 -2.87 -1.43
N THR A 86 -40.97 -2.86 -0.12
CA THR A 86 -42.14 -2.31 0.57
C THR A 86 -41.84 -0.94 1.15
N GLY A 87 -42.81 -0.02 1.13
CA GLY A 87 -42.67 1.36 1.60
C GLY A 87 -43.11 2.39 0.53
N PRO A 88 -42.87 3.69 0.75
CA PRO A 88 -42.22 4.26 1.93
C PRO A 88 -43.10 4.23 3.19
N VAL A 89 -42.48 3.97 4.34
CA VAL A 89 -43.07 4.20 5.67
C VAL A 89 -42.40 5.42 6.29
N ALA A 90 -43.17 6.44 6.65
CA ALA A 90 -42.64 7.62 7.32
C ALA A 90 -42.39 7.33 8.81
N ALA A 91 -41.21 7.68 9.30
CA ALA A 91 -40.84 7.59 10.71
C ALA A 91 -40.08 8.83 11.16
N GLU A 92 -40.09 9.10 12.46
CA GLU A 92 -39.31 10.18 13.05
C GLU A 92 -37.88 9.68 13.31
N PHE A 93 -36.90 10.51 12.94
CA PHE A 93 -35.48 10.27 13.13
C PHE A 93 -34.89 11.38 13.99
N VAL A 94 -33.99 11.03 14.90
CA VAL A 94 -33.33 11.94 15.85
C VAL A 94 -31.83 11.93 15.59
N ARG A 95 -31.22 13.12 15.62
CA ARG A 95 -29.77 13.30 15.45
C ARG A 95 -29.02 12.39 16.42
N ALA A 96 -28.11 11.58 15.88
CA ALA A 96 -27.44 10.49 16.60
C ALA A 96 -26.33 11.01 17.53
N ASN A 97 -25.58 12.01 17.06
CA ASN A 97 -24.39 12.54 17.72
C ASN A 97 -24.59 14.01 18.13
N THR A 98 -23.78 14.49 19.08
CA THR A 98 -23.75 15.92 19.39
C THR A 98 -22.89 16.69 18.38
N ALA A 99 -23.06 18.01 18.32
CA ALA A 99 -22.20 18.84 17.47
C ALA A 99 -20.71 18.72 17.85
N GLU A 100 -20.41 18.49 19.13
CA GLU A 100 -19.04 18.28 19.61
C GLU A 100 -18.46 16.93 19.14
N ASP A 101 -19.27 15.87 19.12
CA ASP A 101 -18.86 14.54 18.62
C ASP A 101 -18.61 14.54 17.11
N GLU A 102 -19.38 15.34 16.36
CA GLU A 102 -19.26 15.46 14.91
C GLU A 102 -18.05 16.31 14.47
N GLY A 103 -17.62 17.25 15.31
CA GLY A 103 -16.32 17.91 15.18
C GLY A 103 -16.14 18.82 13.96
N TYR A 104 -17.22 19.32 13.35
CA TYR A 104 -17.15 20.25 12.22
C TYR A 104 -16.83 21.70 12.65
N ASP A 105 -16.14 22.46 11.79
CA ASP A 105 -15.75 23.86 11.94
C ASP A 105 -16.05 24.69 10.67
N GLU A 106 -15.78 26.00 10.74
CA GLU A 106 -16.14 26.97 9.68
C GLU A 106 -15.48 26.70 8.32
N ASP A 107 -14.46 25.85 8.29
CA ASP A 107 -13.74 25.46 7.08
C ASP A 107 -14.41 24.27 6.36
N ASN A 108 -15.42 23.61 6.97
CA ASN A 108 -16.15 22.52 6.33
C ASN A 108 -17.17 23.03 5.31
N THR A 109 -17.09 22.49 4.08
CA THR A 109 -18.06 22.80 3.01
C THR A 109 -19.28 21.88 3.00
N VAL A 110 -19.16 20.68 3.60
CA VAL A 110 -20.23 19.69 3.73
C VAL A 110 -20.12 19.04 5.11
N CYS A 111 -21.19 19.12 5.89
CA CYS A 111 -21.34 18.50 7.21
C CYS A 111 -22.36 17.37 7.11
N ARG A 112 -21.91 16.12 7.17
CA ARG A 112 -22.77 14.94 7.14
C ARG A 112 -23.26 14.63 8.56
N VAL A 113 -24.57 14.68 8.76
CA VAL A 113 -25.22 14.42 10.05
C VAL A 113 -26.02 13.13 9.98
N GLU A 114 -25.82 12.27 10.97
CA GLU A 114 -26.51 10.98 11.08
C GLU A 114 -27.72 11.07 12.01
N TYR A 115 -28.80 10.40 11.62
CA TYR A 115 -30.02 10.31 12.39
C TYR A 115 -30.45 8.84 12.56
N THR A 116 -30.95 8.51 13.74
CA THR A 116 -31.42 7.17 14.12
C THR A 116 -32.91 7.18 14.47
N SER A 117 -33.55 6.01 14.41
CA SER A 117 -34.97 5.84 14.75
C SER A 117 -35.19 4.51 15.46
N ASP A 118 -36.16 4.43 16.35
CA ASP A 118 -36.59 3.16 16.97
C ASP A 118 -37.30 2.23 15.97
N ALA A 119 -37.66 2.74 14.79
CA ALA A 119 -38.42 2.00 13.78
C ALA A 119 -37.56 1.10 12.89
N THR A 120 -36.24 1.34 12.81
CA THR A 120 -35.32 0.60 11.94
C THR A 120 -33.88 0.73 12.44
N ASP A 121 -33.07 -0.29 12.19
CA ASP A 121 -31.62 -0.25 12.46
C ASP A 121 -30.85 0.57 11.40
N ALA A 122 -31.52 1.04 10.33
CA ALA A 122 -30.89 1.83 9.28
C ALA A 122 -30.69 3.31 9.71
N VAL A 123 -29.51 3.84 9.41
CA VAL A 123 -29.13 5.23 9.70
C VAL A 123 -29.49 6.13 8.52
N LEU A 124 -30.07 7.29 8.81
CA LEU A 124 -30.33 8.33 7.83
C LEU A 124 -29.21 9.37 7.88
N ALA A 125 -28.42 9.47 6.82
CA ALA A 125 -27.41 10.52 6.68
C ALA A 125 -27.95 11.68 5.82
N VAL A 126 -27.78 12.91 6.30
CA VAL A 126 -28.15 14.14 5.59
C VAL A 126 -26.95 15.08 5.56
N GLU A 127 -26.66 15.62 4.38
CA GLU A 127 -25.59 16.60 4.17
C GLU A 127 -26.15 18.02 4.35
N TYR A 128 -25.43 18.84 5.12
CA TYR A 128 -25.71 20.24 5.39
C TYR A 128 -24.49 21.10 5.01
N SER A 129 -24.70 22.37 4.70
CA SER A 129 -23.61 23.35 4.77
C SER A 129 -23.23 23.62 6.24
N TYR A 130 -22.03 24.15 6.49
CA TYR A 130 -21.61 24.48 7.86
C TYR A 130 -22.59 25.43 8.57
N GLU A 131 -23.08 26.47 7.88
CA GLU A 131 -24.06 27.42 8.44
C GLU A 131 -25.38 26.71 8.82
N GLU A 132 -25.84 25.78 7.99
CA GLU A 132 -27.05 25.00 8.26
C GLU A 132 -26.85 24.04 9.43
N TRP A 133 -25.68 23.40 9.50
CA TRP A 133 -25.28 22.48 10.56
C TRP A 133 -25.16 23.16 11.91
N GLU A 134 -24.49 24.33 11.98
CA GLU A 134 -24.31 25.11 13.21
C GLU A 134 -25.66 25.59 13.77
N ALA A 135 -26.63 25.85 12.88
CA ALA A 135 -27.98 26.23 13.25
C ALA A 135 -28.86 25.05 13.75
N LEU A 136 -28.41 23.80 13.63
CA LEU A 136 -29.20 22.64 14.07
C LEU A 136 -29.28 22.58 15.60
N PRO A 137 -30.50 22.49 16.18
CA PRO A 137 -30.63 22.34 17.63
C PRO A 137 -30.11 20.97 18.09
N GLU A 138 -29.69 20.88 19.36
CA GLU A 138 -29.42 19.59 19.99
C GLU A 138 -30.68 18.70 19.97
N GLY A 139 -30.49 17.43 19.61
CA GLY A 139 -31.61 16.50 19.45
C GLY A 139 -32.54 16.86 18.29
N HIS A 140 -32.03 17.54 17.24
CA HIS A 140 -32.77 17.83 16.02
C HIS A 140 -33.48 16.57 15.49
N ARG A 141 -34.74 16.74 15.05
CA ARG A 141 -35.62 15.67 14.59
C ARG A 141 -36.11 15.98 13.19
N LEU A 142 -36.19 14.96 12.35
CA LEU A 142 -36.77 15.07 11.01
C LEU A 142 -37.57 13.82 10.65
N THR A 143 -38.39 13.93 9.60
CA THR A 143 -39.13 12.78 9.06
C THR A 143 -38.29 12.10 8.00
N GLY A 144 -38.01 10.80 8.18
CA GLY A 144 -37.37 9.93 7.21
C GLY A 144 -38.37 8.96 6.58
N TYR A 145 -38.06 8.49 5.37
CA TYR A 145 -38.86 7.53 4.63
C TYR A 145 -38.11 6.21 4.50
N ILE A 146 -38.67 5.16 5.11
CA ILE A 146 -38.08 3.82 5.20
C ILE A 146 -38.61 2.95 4.07
N TYR A 147 -37.70 2.24 3.39
CA TYR A 147 -37.98 1.23 2.39
C TYR A 147 -37.35 -0.09 2.80
N HIS A 148 -38.15 -1.16 2.84
CA HIS A 148 -37.72 -2.47 3.29
C HIS A 148 -37.62 -3.46 2.12
N SER A 149 -36.56 -4.27 2.10
CA SER A 149 -36.38 -5.39 1.18
C SER A 149 -36.38 -6.71 1.96
N GLU A 150 -37.44 -7.51 1.81
CA GLU A 150 -37.56 -8.82 2.46
C GLU A 150 -36.44 -9.77 2.02
N LYS A 151 -36.05 -9.69 0.75
CA LYS A 151 -35.01 -10.56 0.18
C LYS A 151 -33.61 -10.25 0.70
N LYS A 152 -33.31 -8.97 0.98
CA LYS A 152 -32.02 -8.54 1.57
C LYS A 152 -32.05 -8.50 3.09
N ASP A 153 -33.24 -8.56 3.68
CA ASP A 153 -33.46 -8.38 5.12
C ASP A 153 -32.79 -7.09 5.61
N ALA A 154 -33.07 -6.00 4.89
CA ALA A 154 -32.43 -4.70 5.08
C ALA A 154 -33.37 -3.55 4.72
N ASP A 155 -33.16 -2.43 5.40
CA ASP A 155 -33.88 -1.18 5.20
C ASP A 155 -32.96 -0.14 4.58
N ALA A 156 -33.51 0.69 3.68
CA ALA A 156 -32.87 1.91 3.20
C ALA A 156 -33.75 3.12 3.59
N VAL A 157 -33.11 4.19 4.03
CA VAL A 157 -33.80 5.37 4.56
C VAL A 157 -33.35 6.62 3.82
N PHE A 158 -34.31 7.48 3.49
CA PHE A 158 -34.06 8.74 2.79
C PHE A 158 -34.82 9.90 3.44
N ALA A 159 -34.26 11.11 3.37
CA ALA A 159 -34.91 12.33 3.88
C ALA A 159 -36.14 12.74 3.05
N SER A 160 -36.28 12.22 1.84
CA SER A 160 -37.43 12.45 0.97
C SER A 160 -37.85 11.16 0.24
N VAL A 161 -39.11 11.13 -0.23
CA VAL A 161 -39.60 10.01 -1.05
C VAL A 161 -38.73 9.90 -2.30
N SER A 162 -38.15 8.72 -2.50
CA SER A 162 -37.10 8.44 -3.48
C SER A 162 -37.62 7.45 -4.52
N ASP A 163 -37.05 7.49 -5.72
CA ASP A 163 -37.42 6.56 -6.79
C ASP A 163 -36.82 5.16 -6.56
N ASP A 164 -37.37 4.16 -7.25
CA ASP A 164 -36.95 2.76 -7.12
C ASP A 164 -35.44 2.57 -7.40
N ALA A 165 -34.86 3.35 -8.32
CA ALA A 165 -33.44 3.29 -8.62
C ALA A 165 -32.57 3.75 -7.43
N THR A 166 -32.91 4.88 -6.81
CA THR A 166 -32.22 5.42 -5.64
C THR A 166 -32.38 4.49 -4.44
N VAL A 167 -33.58 3.95 -4.21
CA VAL A 167 -33.83 3.00 -3.12
C VAL A 167 -33.00 1.73 -3.28
N ARG A 168 -32.92 1.16 -4.49
CA ARG A 168 -32.06 -0.01 -4.76
C ARG A 168 -30.58 0.29 -4.57
N ALA A 169 -30.14 1.51 -4.89
CA ALA A 169 -28.76 1.94 -4.63
C ALA A 169 -28.47 2.01 -3.13
N GLY A 170 -29.35 2.64 -2.35
CA GLY A 170 -29.22 2.71 -0.88
C GLY A 170 -29.24 1.32 -0.22
N LEU A 171 -30.14 0.42 -0.66
CA LEU A 171 -30.15 -0.98 -0.19
C LEU A 171 -28.85 -1.72 -0.52
N ARG A 172 -28.18 -1.37 -1.63
CA ARG A 172 -26.89 -1.95 -1.99
C ARG A 172 -25.77 -1.40 -1.10
N GLU A 173 -25.82 -0.13 -0.73
CA GLU A 173 -24.89 0.52 0.20
C GLU A 173 -24.99 -0.11 1.59
N VAL A 174 -26.20 -0.22 2.15
CA VAL A 174 -26.45 -0.90 3.44
C VAL A 174 -25.93 -2.34 3.46
N MET A 175 -26.12 -3.07 2.36
CA MET A 175 -25.57 -4.41 2.23
C MET A 175 -24.04 -4.43 2.10
N THR A 176 -23.43 -3.38 1.56
CA THR A 176 -21.98 -3.23 1.47
C THR A 176 -21.40 -3.05 2.87
N ASP A 177 -22.02 -2.20 3.70
CA ASP A 177 -21.60 -1.97 5.09
C ASP A 177 -21.74 -3.23 5.94
N ARG A 178 -22.90 -3.91 5.85
CA ARG A 178 -23.16 -5.17 6.56
C ARG A 178 -22.15 -6.27 6.20
N GLU A 179 -21.69 -6.29 4.95
CA GLU A 179 -20.75 -7.30 4.45
C GLU A 179 -19.29 -6.82 4.47
N ALA A 180 -19.00 -5.60 4.93
CA ALA A 180 -17.68 -4.98 4.92
C ALA A 180 -16.65 -5.80 5.70
N MET A 181 -17.01 -6.31 6.89
CA MET A 181 -16.11 -7.15 7.68
C MET A 181 -15.70 -8.44 6.94
N ARG A 182 -16.62 -9.05 6.17
CA ARG A 182 -16.31 -10.25 5.37
C ARG A 182 -15.41 -9.92 4.19
N LEU A 183 -15.64 -8.77 3.54
CA LEU A 183 -14.78 -8.28 2.48
C LEU A 183 -13.37 -7.96 2.99
N ASN A 184 -13.24 -7.30 4.13
CA ASN A 184 -11.95 -7.00 4.76
C ASN A 184 -11.21 -8.28 5.15
N ALA A 185 -11.91 -9.26 5.75
CA ALA A 185 -11.34 -10.57 6.03
C ALA A 185 -10.88 -11.30 4.75
N ALA A 186 -11.65 -11.19 3.66
CA ALA A 186 -11.27 -11.77 2.37
C ALA A 186 -10.00 -11.11 1.80
N LEU A 187 -9.89 -9.78 1.84
CA LEU A 187 -8.70 -9.04 1.41
C LEU A 187 -7.46 -9.41 2.25
N ALA A 188 -7.62 -9.47 3.57
CA ALA A 188 -6.57 -9.87 4.51
C ALA A 188 -6.05 -11.30 4.24
N LEU A 189 -6.95 -12.26 3.98
CA LEU A 189 -6.57 -13.62 3.60
C LEU A 189 -5.88 -13.69 2.24
N LEU A 190 -6.36 -12.90 1.27
CA LEU A 190 -5.75 -12.81 -0.06
C LEU A 190 -4.34 -12.24 0.02
N LEU A 191 -4.11 -11.21 0.83
CA LEU A 191 -2.80 -10.62 1.09
C LEU A 191 -1.78 -11.69 1.54
N VAL A 192 -2.13 -12.42 2.60
CA VAL A 192 -1.24 -13.46 3.16
C VAL A 192 -1.07 -14.62 2.18
N SER A 193 -2.12 -15.00 1.45
CA SER A 193 -2.05 -16.01 0.40
C SER A 193 -1.02 -15.66 -0.68
N VAL A 194 -1.12 -14.45 -1.26
CA VAL A 194 -0.18 -13.99 -2.30
C VAL A 194 1.25 -13.93 -1.75
N GLY A 195 1.42 -13.41 -0.52
CA GLY A 195 2.72 -13.40 0.13
C GLY A 195 3.34 -14.79 0.32
N ALA A 196 2.53 -15.77 0.72
CA ALA A 196 2.95 -17.16 0.84
C ALA A 196 3.34 -17.77 -0.51
N VAL A 197 2.65 -17.43 -1.61
CA VAL A 197 3.04 -17.83 -2.97
C VAL A 197 4.40 -17.23 -3.34
N ILE A 198 4.62 -15.92 -3.10
CA ILE A 198 5.89 -15.23 -3.41
C ILE A 198 7.05 -15.94 -2.69
N MET A 199 6.93 -16.16 -1.38
CA MET A 199 7.99 -16.78 -0.57
C MET A 199 8.21 -18.26 -0.89
N SER A 200 7.15 -18.98 -1.28
CA SER A 200 7.24 -20.40 -1.68
C SER A 200 7.81 -20.58 -3.08
N CYS A 201 7.51 -19.69 -4.02
CA CYS A 201 8.06 -19.72 -5.37
C CYS A 201 9.52 -19.21 -5.40
N GLY A 202 9.82 -18.17 -4.62
CA GLY A 202 11.17 -17.63 -4.41
C GLY A 202 12.02 -18.41 -3.40
N TRP A 203 11.71 -19.69 -3.13
CA TRP A 203 12.27 -20.44 -1.99
C TRP A 203 13.81 -20.39 -1.89
N GLN A 204 14.50 -20.56 -3.03
CA GLN A 204 15.96 -20.58 -3.10
C GLN A 204 16.58 -19.19 -3.02
N PHE A 205 15.80 -18.17 -3.40
CA PHE A 205 16.24 -16.79 -3.46
C PHE A 205 16.25 -16.16 -2.05
N TYR A 206 15.23 -16.44 -1.25
CA TYR A 206 15.10 -15.89 0.11
C TYR A 206 15.77 -16.78 1.17
N SER A 207 16.30 -16.18 2.23
CA SER A 207 16.75 -16.88 3.45
C SER A 207 15.56 -17.29 4.33
N ALA A 208 15.80 -18.01 5.43
CA ALA A 208 14.72 -18.32 6.39
C ALA A 208 14.22 -17.04 7.10
N TYR A 209 15.16 -16.18 7.54
CA TYR A 209 14.84 -14.89 8.15
C TYR A 209 13.99 -14.00 7.22
N GLU A 210 14.43 -13.83 5.97
CA GLU A 210 13.73 -12.98 4.98
C GLU A 210 12.29 -13.46 4.74
N LYS A 211 12.05 -14.79 4.72
CA LYS A 211 10.70 -15.37 4.59
C LYS A 211 9.85 -15.11 5.82
N ILE A 212 10.39 -15.35 7.01
CA ILE A 212 9.67 -15.15 8.27
C ILE A 212 9.30 -13.68 8.43
N TRP A 213 10.27 -12.78 8.27
CA TRP A 213 10.06 -11.34 8.36
C TRP A 213 8.98 -10.86 7.40
N PHE A 214 9.07 -11.23 6.11
CA PHE A 214 8.10 -10.83 5.09
C PHE A 214 6.68 -11.30 5.45
N LEU A 215 6.52 -12.58 5.79
CA LEU A 215 5.21 -13.14 6.15
C LEU A 215 4.67 -12.54 7.45
N SER A 216 5.52 -12.25 8.44
CA SER A 216 5.11 -11.60 9.68
C SER A 216 4.54 -10.21 9.45
N ILE A 217 5.15 -9.40 8.57
CA ILE A 217 4.62 -8.08 8.22
C ILE A 217 3.26 -8.20 7.51
N LEU A 218 3.10 -9.13 6.57
CA LEU A 218 1.82 -9.31 5.88
C LEU A 218 0.71 -9.83 6.79
N VAL A 219 1.03 -10.73 7.73
CA VAL A 219 0.07 -11.19 8.75
C VAL A 219 -0.32 -10.03 9.66
N LEU A 220 0.63 -9.18 10.06
CA LEU A 220 0.33 -8.00 10.87
C LEU A 220 -0.56 -7.00 10.11
N ALA A 221 -0.28 -6.77 8.82
CA ALA A 221 -1.09 -5.90 7.97
C ALA A 221 -2.51 -6.46 7.77
N ALA A 222 -2.63 -7.78 7.60
CA ALA A 222 -3.91 -8.48 7.55
C ALA A 222 -4.72 -8.32 8.85
N VAL A 223 -4.07 -8.40 10.01
CA VAL A 223 -4.73 -8.17 11.32
C VAL A 223 -5.18 -6.71 11.44
N PHE A 224 -4.30 -5.75 11.12
CA PHE A 224 -4.64 -4.32 11.20
C PHE A 224 -5.76 -3.95 10.23
N GLY A 225 -5.75 -4.47 9.00
CA GLY A 225 -6.83 -4.22 8.03
C GLY A 225 -8.19 -4.82 8.42
N ILE A 226 -8.25 -5.75 9.38
CA ILE A 226 -9.50 -6.25 9.96
C ILE A 226 -9.91 -5.43 11.19
N LEU A 227 -8.95 -5.07 12.05
CA LEU A 227 -9.21 -4.34 13.30
C LEU A 227 -9.48 -2.86 13.10
N PHE A 228 -8.89 -2.27 12.07
CA PHE A 228 -8.99 -0.86 11.70
C PHE A 228 -9.41 -0.78 10.23
N PRO A 229 -10.68 -1.10 9.90
CA PRO A 229 -11.21 -0.92 8.56
C PRO A 229 -11.18 0.58 8.20
N GLU A 230 -10.86 0.88 6.94
CA GLU A 230 -10.93 2.25 6.44
C GLU A 230 -12.39 2.63 6.20
N GLU A 231 -12.70 3.89 6.46
CA GLU A 231 -14.00 4.50 6.20
C GLU A 231 -14.06 5.06 4.77
N ASP A 232 -15.27 5.42 4.34
CA ASP A 232 -15.49 6.06 3.06
C ASP A 232 -14.89 7.46 3.04
N CYS A 233 -14.15 7.80 1.98
CA CYS A 233 -13.45 9.08 1.87
C CYS A 233 -13.55 9.61 0.43
N ASN A 234 -13.84 10.91 0.27
CA ASN A 234 -14.00 11.58 -1.03
C ASN A 234 -14.97 10.85 -2.00
N GLY A 235 -16.02 10.18 -1.47
CA GLY A 235 -16.98 9.40 -2.26
C GLY A 235 -16.44 8.04 -2.75
N ILE A 236 -15.35 7.53 -2.17
CA ILE A 236 -14.76 6.23 -2.47
C ILE A 236 -14.95 5.31 -1.27
N SER A 237 -15.46 4.11 -1.53
CA SER A 237 -15.71 3.12 -0.48
C SER A 237 -14.42 2.76 0.28
N GLY A 238 -14.49 2.69 1.61
CA GLY A 238 -13.41 2.30 2.50
C GLY A 238 -12.83 0.92 2.16
N ILE A 239 -13.65 0.00 1.64
CA ILE A 239 -13.18 -1.31 1.19
C ILE A 239 -12.20 -1.23 -0.01
N ALA A 240 -12.39 -0.25 -0.90
CA ALA A 240 -11.52 -0.03 -2.04
C ALA A 240 -10.20 0.60 -1.60
N ILE A 241 -10.27 1.54 -0.65
CA ILE A 241 -9.10 2.17 -0.01
C ILE A 241 -8.28 1.09 0.71
N MET A 242 -8.93 0.25 1.51
CA MET A 242 -8.30 -0.88 2.20
C MET A 242 -7.61 -1.85 1.22
N ALA A 243 -8.28 -2.21 0.12
CA ALA A 243 -7.69 -3.08 -0.89
C ALA A 243 -6.40 -2.48 -1.48
N LEU A 244 -6.38 -1.17 -1.72
CA LEU A 244 -5.20 -0.45 -2.20
C LEU A 244 -4.10 -0.40 -1.14
N TYR A 245 -4.41 -0.11 0.13
CA TYR A 245 -3.42 -0.08 1.21
C TYR A 245 -2.75 -1.44 1.42
N LEU A 246 -3.52 -2.53 1.39
CA LEU A 246 -2.97 -3.88 1.55
C LEU A 246 -2.14 -4.29 0.33
N LEU A 247 -2.58 -3.90 -0.88
CA LEU A 247 -1.80 -4.11 -2.11
C LEU A 247 -0.49 -3.32 -2.08
N ASP A 248 -0.56 -2.04 -1.71
CA ASP A 248 0.58 -1.15 -1.57
C ASP A 248 1.57 -1.73 -0.55
N THR A 249 1.07 -2.16 0.62
CA THR A 249 1.88 -2.83 1.66
C THR A 249 2.58 -4.06 1.12
N LEU A 250 1.90 -4.93 0.37
CA LEU A 250 2.51 -6.12 -0.23
C LEU A 250 3.65 -5.77 -1.19
N LEU A 251 3.37 -4.87 -2.13
CA LEU A 251 4.30 -4.48 -3.19
C LEU A 251 5.53 -3.80 -2.59
N ASN A 252 5.32 -2.91 -1.64
CA ASN A 252 6.38 -2.15 -1.00
C ASN A 252 7.29 -3.02 -0.15
N ILE A 253 6.72 -3.85 0.73
CA ILE A 253 7.50 -4.78 1.55
C ILE A 253 8.28 -5.77 0.67
N TRP A 254 7.75 -6.13 -0.50
CA TRP A 254 8.46 -6.97 -1.45
C TRP A 254 9.59 -6.21 -2.16
N CYS A 255 9.33 -5.00 -2.63
CA CYS A 255 10.33 -4.12 -3.24
C CYS A 255 11.51 -3.90 -2.29
N GLU A 256 11.21 -3.52 -1.05
CA GLU A 256 12.15 -3.30 0.04
C GLU A 256 13.06 -4.49 0.32
N LEU A 257 12.46 -5.68 0.39
CA LEU A 257 13.23 -6.91 0.59
C LEU A 257 14.16 -7.21 -0.59
N LEU A 258 13.76 -6.86 -1.82
CA LEU A 258 14.59 -7.04 -3.01
C LEU A 258 15.78 -6.08 -3.01
N ILE A 259 15.59 -4.81 -2.65
CA ILE A 259 16.68 -3.83 -2.58
C ILE A 259 17.65 -4.13 -1.43
N SER A 260 17.17 -4.64 -0.29
CA SER A 260 18.07 -5.08 0.81
C SER A 260 18.95 -6.26 0.39
N LYS A 261 18.45 -7.09 -0.53
CA LYS A 261 19.21 -8.14 -1.23
C LYS A 261 20.04 -7.66 -2.42
N GLN A 262 20.09 -6.36 -2.73
CA GLN A 262 20.81 -5.82 -3.90
C GLN A 262 20.29 -6.36 -5.24
N SER A 263 19.02 -6.77 -5.30
CA SER A 263 18.40 -7.32 -6.50
C SER A 263 17.89 -6.20 -7.41
N LYS A 264 18.27 -6.24 -8.69
CA LYS A 264 17.75 -5.33 -9.72
C LYS A 264 16.24 -5.49 -9.97
N TRP A 265 15.66 -6.64 -9.60
CA TRP A 265 14.22 -6.86 -9.75
C TRP A 265 13.38 -5.95 -8.86
N ASN A 266 13.99 -5.31 -7.84
CA ASN A 266 13.31 -4.31 -7.01
C ASN A 266 12.68 -3.22 -7.89
N PHE A 267 13.39 -2.66 -8.88
CA PHE A 267 12.89 -1.55 -9.71
C PHE A 267 11.65 -1.92 -10.53
N ILE A 268 11.48 -3.19 -10.90
CA ILE A 268 10.27 -3.63 -11.60
C ILE A 268 9.10 -3.72 -10.62
N VAL A 269 9.34 -4.21 -9.40
CA VAL A 269 8.33 -4.20 -8.33
C VAL A 269 8.00 -2.77 -7.90
N SER A 270 9.00 -1.88 -7.87
CA SER A 270 8.89 -0.46 -7.54
C SER A 270 7.93 0.26 -8.50
N VAL A 271 7.97 0.00 -9.80
CA VAL A 271 6.97 0.57 -10.72
C VAL A 271 5.53 0.23 -10.31
N PHE A 272 5.27 -0.97 -9.77
CA PHE A 272 3.93 -1.30 -9.27
C PHE A 272 3.61 -0.62 -7.94
N VAL A 273 4.61 -0.43 -7.08
CA VAL A 273 4.52 0.40 -5.87
C VAL A 273 4.11 1.82 -6.24
N GLU A 274 4.86 2.47 -7.13
CA GLU A 274 4.62 3.86 -7.52
C GLU A 274 3.20 4.05 -8.07
N ILE A 275 2.69 3.07 -8.84
CA ILE A 275 1.31 3.10 -9.36
C ILE A 275 0.28 2.99 -8.23
N ALA A 276 0.51 2.12 -7.24
CA ALA A 276 -0.38 1.96 -6.09
C ALA A 276 -0.40 3.24 -5.24
N GLU A 277 0.78 3.84 -4.98
CA GLU A 277 0.92 5.08 -4.22
C GLU A 277 0.28 6.27 -4.93
N ILE A 278 0.49 6.45 -6.24
CA ILE A 278 -0.23 7.47 -7.02
C ILE A 278 -1.73 7.25 -6.92
N GLY A 279 -2.19 6.00 -7.02
CA GLY A 279 -3.60 5.65 -6.86
C GLY A 279 -4.16 6.13 -5.52
N ILE A 280 -3.45 5.85 -4.42
CA ILE A 280 -3.82 6.28 -3.07
C ILE A 280 -3.86 7.82 -2.97
N CYS A 281 -2.81 8.52 -3.41
CA CYS A 281 -2.76 9.99 -3.36
C CYS A 281 -3.86 10.66 -4.18
N VAL A 282 -4.18 10.13 -5.37
CA VAL A 282 -5.24 10.67 -6.23
C VAL A 282 -6.62 10.44 -5.63
N LEU A 283 -6.88 9.23 -5.12
CA LEU A 283 -8.18 8.86 -4.54
C LEU A 283 -8.47 9.63 -3.25
N LEU A 284 -7.46 9.80 -2.40
CA LEU A 284 -7.59 10.50 -1.12
C LEU A 284 -7.34 12.02 -1.22
N ARG A 285 -6.95 12.51 -2.41
CA ARG A 285 -6.64 13.92 -2.69
C ARG A 285 -5.69 14.54 -1.66
N TYR A 286 -4.67 13.80 -1.25
CA TYR A 286 -3.70 14.24 -0.25
C TYR A 286 -2.27 13.88 -0.69
N ARG A 287 -1.27 14.51 -0.06
CA ARG A 287 0.16 14.29 -0.31
C ARG A 287 0.61 14.58 -1.76
N PHE A 288 0.31 15.79 -2.23
CA PHE A 288 0.63 16.23 -3.58
C PHE A 288 2.13 16.28 -3.89
N ALA A 289 2.98 16.59 -2.89
CA ALA A 289 4.43 16.60 -3.08
C ALA A 289 4.92 15.19 -3.38
N THR A 290 4.50 14.23 -2.54
CA THR A 290 4.80 12.81 -2.73
C THR A 290 4.30 12.34 -4.08
N MET A 291 3.02 12.56 -4.42
CA MET A 291 2.45 12.18 -5.72
C MET A 291 3.25 12.71 -6.90
N ALA A 292 3.62 14.00 -6.88
CA ALA A 292 4.41 14.61 -7.96
C ALA A 292 5.82 14.00 -8.04
N THR A 293 6.49 13.77 -6.91
CA THR A 293 7.80 13.11 -6.91
C THR A 293 7.72 11.66 -7.36
N THR A 294 6.69 10.92 -6.98
CA THR A 294 6.47 9.55 -7.43
C THR A 294 6.31 9.50 -8.96
N LEU A 295 5.46 10.37 -9.52
CA LEU A 295 5.17 10.41 -10.94
C LEU A 295 6.36 10.89 -11.79
N PHE A 296 6.98 12.01 -11.41
CA PHE A 296 7.97 12.70 -12.25
C PHE A 296 9.42 12.37 -11.91
N PHE A 297 9.68 11.78 -10.75
CA PHE A 297 11.03 11.41 -10.34
C PHE A 297 11.18 9.89 -10.18
N TRP A 298 10.37 9.22 -9.35
CA TRP A 298 10.58 7.78 -9.05
C TRP A 298 10.40 6.89 -10.27
N LEU A 299 9.29 7.03 -11.02
CA LEU A 299 9.06 6.22 -12.23
C LEU A 299 10.22 6.31 -13.24
N PRO A 300 10.73 7.51 -13.63
CA PRO A 300 11.94 7.60 -14.45
C PRO A 300 13.19 7.02 -13.79
N ILE A 301 13.40 7.29 -12.49
CA ILE A 301 14.59 6.86 -11.76
C ILE A 301 14.66 5.35 -11.62
N ASP A 302 13.54 4.65 -11.46
CA ASP A 302 13.50 3.18 -11.40
C ASP A 302 13.96 2.55 -12.70
N ILE A 303 13.49 3.08 -13.83
CA ILE A 303 13.89 2.61 -15.16
C ILE A 303 15.40 2.83 -15.37
N ILE A 304 15.89 4.03 -15.06
CA ILE A 304 17.32 4.36 -15.18
C ILE A 304 18.16 3.50 -14.23
N SER A 305 17.68 3.30 -13.01
CA SER A 305 18.36 2.51 -11.98
C SER A 305 18.41 1.04 -12.36
N PHE A 306 17.34 0.48 -12.93
CA PHE A 306 17.35 -0.88 -13.47
C PHE A 306 18.46 -1.07 -14.51
N VAL A 307 18.58 -0.14 -15.46
CA VAL A 307 19.63 -0.19 -16.48
C VAL A 307 21.02 -0.03 -15.86
N ASN A 308 21.19 0.92 -14.94
CA ASN A 308 22.47 1.18 -14.30
C ASN A 308 22.94 -0.02 -13.45
N TRP A 309 22.04 -0.61 -12.68
CA TRP A 309 22.31 -1.78 -11.84
C TRP A 309 22.60 -3.02 -12.69
N HIS A 310 21.89 -3.22 -13.80
CA HIS A 310 22.16 -4.31 -14.73
C HIS A 310 23.58 -4.27 -15.31
N ARG A 311 24.17 -3.08 -15.46
CA ARG A 311 25.54 -2.89 -15.95
C ARG A 311 26.61 -3.15 -14.89
N HIS A 312 26.24 -3.37 -13.62
CA HIS A 312 27.19 -3.56 -12.52
C HIS A 312 26.90 -4.80 -11.66
N PRO A 313 26.77 -6.00 -12.26
CA PRO A 313 26.60 -7.22 -11.50
C PRO A 313 27.83 -7.48 -10.62
N ASP A 314 27.60 -8.09 -9.46
CA ASP A 314 28.68 -8.63 -8.64
C ASP A 314 29.41 -9.77 -9.38
N ARG A 315 30.71 -9.91 -9.15
CA ARG A 315 31.55 -10.90 -9.84
C ARG A 315 31.36 -12.33 -9.33
N ARG A 316 30.83 -12.51 -8.12
CA ARG A 316 30.63 -13.82 -7.47
C ARG A 316 29.17 -14.26 -7.50
N GLU A 317 28.23 -13.32 -7.35
CA GLU A 317 26.79 -13.59 -7.42
C GLU A 317 26.13 -12.68 -8.47
N GLU A 318 25.86 -13.20 -9.69
CA GLU A 318 25.24 -12.41 -10.78
C GLU A 318 23.87 -11.79 -10.43
N GLU A 319 23.24 -12.26 -9.34
CA GLU A 319 21.98 -11.73 -8.81
C GLU A 319 22.15 -10.49 -7.93
N LEU A 320 23.38 -10.20 -7.45
CA LEU A 320 23.72 -9.05 -6.62
C LEU A 320 24.35 -7.91 -7.44
N THR A 321 24.27 -6.70 -6.90
CA THR A 321 24.86 -5.49 -7.51
C THR A 321 25.86 -4.86 -6.55
N VAL A 322 27.00 -4.38 -7.07
CA VAL A 322 28.07 -3.78 -6.26
C VAL A 322 27.61 -2.44 -5.67
N VAL A 323 27.77 -2.26 -4.35
CA VAL A 323 27.40 -1.04 -3.60
C VAL A 323 28.62 -0.33 -2.98
N ARG A 324 28.48 0.95 -2.62
CA ARG A 324 29.55 1.86 -2.14
C ARG A 324 29.07 2.85 -1.08
N THR A 325 29.97 3.69 -0.57
CA THR A 325 29.69 4.74 0.43
C THR A 325 29.84 6.15 -0.14
N LEU A 326 29.09 7.10 0.41
CA LEU A 326 29.21 8.54 0.12
C LEU A 326 30.53 9.14 0.66
N ARG A 327 30.90 10.33 0.17
CA ARG A 327 31.94 11.19 0.77
C ARG A 327 31.26 12.28 1.62
N GLY A 328 31.84 12.61 2.78
CA GLY A 328 31.19 13.49 3.78
C GLY A 328 30.77 14.89 3.31
N TRP A 329 31.44 15.51 2.33
CA TRP A 329 31.01 16.82 1.80
C TRP A 329 29.72 16.73 0.98
N GLN A 330 29.43 15.57 0.37
CA GLN A 330 28.21 15.33 -0.40
C GLN A 330 26.98 15.26 0.52
N GLU A 331 27.16 14.82 1.77
CA GLU A 331 26.10 14.75 2.78
C GLU A 331 25.61 16.16 3.16
N ALA A 332 26.54 17.09 3.39
CA ALA A 332 26.20 18.48 3.70
C ALA A 332 25.39 19.15 2.57
N LEU A 333 25.75 18.90 1.31
CA LEU A 333 25.02 19.43 0.15
C LEU A 333 23.60 18.85 0.07
N VAL A 334 23.44 17.55 0.33
CA VAL A 334 22.12 16.90 0.34
C VAL A 334 21.23 17.49 1.44
N LEU A 335 21.76 17.71 2.65
CA LEU A 335 20.99 18.32 3.75
C LEU A 335 20.51 19.73 3.42
N VAL A 336 21.37 20.56 2.80
CA VAL A 336 20.97 21.89 2.31
C VAL A 336 19.89 21.80 1.25
N GLY A 337 20.01 20.84 0.31
CA GLY A 337 19.00 20.59 -0.71
C GLY A 337 17.64 20.19 -0.12
N ILE A 338 17.64 19.30 0.87
CA ILE A 338 16.42 18.88 1.58
C ILE A 338 15.78 20.09 2.26
N ALA A 339 16.54 20.89 3.01
CA ALA A 339 16.00 22.07 3.68
C ALA A 339 15.38 23.07 2.69
N ALA A 340 16.08 23.38 1.58
CA ALA A 340 15.59 24.28 0.55
C ALA A 340 14.30 23.76 -0.11
N TRP A 341 14.21 22.46 -0.36
CA TRP A 341 13.01 21.83 -0.91
C TRP A 341 11.85 21.85 0.07
N THR A 342 12.06 21.45 1.33
CA THR A 342 11.02 21.41 2.35
C THR A 342 10.36 22.77 2.55
N PHE A 343 11.15 23.83 2.73
CA PHE A 343 10.59 25.16 2.94
C PHE A 343 10.09 25.82 1.65
N GLY A 344 10.83 25.66 0.55
CA GLY A 344 10.47 26.28 -0.74
C GLY A 344 9.23 25.64 -1.37
N LEU A 345 9.21 24.31 -1.49
CA LEU A 345 8.08 23.59 -2.05
C LEU A 345 6.90 23.55 -1.08
N GLY A 346 7.14 23.37 0.22
CA GLY A 346 6.09 23.41 1.24
C GLY A 346 5.30 24.73 1.19
N TYR A 347 6.00 25.87 1.14
CA TYR A 347 5.37 27.18 1.00
C TYR A 347 4.59 27.38 -0.31
N LEU A 348 5.07 26.78 -1.41
CA LEU A 348 4.36 26.84 -2.69
C LEU A 348 3.09 25.99 -2.64
N LEU A 349 3.14 24.82 -2.01
CA LEU A 349 2.01 23.91 -1.90
C LEU A 349 0.93 24.45 -0.96
N THR A 350 1.27 25.20 0.09
CA THR A 350 0.27 25.88 0.93
C THR A 350 -0.50 26.98 0.19
N ARG A 351 -0.07 27.39 -1.00
CA ARG A 351 -0.79 28.35 -1.85
C ARG A 351 -1.83 27.66 -2.75
N LEU A 352 -1.82 26.34 -2.82
CA LEU A 352 -2.78 25.54 -3.55
C LEU A 352 -3.85 25.11 -2.56
N ASP A 353 -5.02 25.72 -2.66
CA ASP A 353 -6.19 25.28 -1.90
C ASP A 353 -6.74 24.00 -2.55
N VAL A 354 -6.53 22.86 -1.89
CA VAL A 354 -7.00 21.57 -2.36
C VAL A 354 -7.74 20.90 -1.22
N GLY A 355 -9.05 21.15 -1.16
CA GLY A 355 -9.94 20.56 -0.17
C GLY A 355 -9.82 19.02 -0.13
N THR A 356 -9.60 18.50 1.07
CA THR A 356 -9.60 17.06 1.37
C THR A 356 -10.38 16.83 2.65
N ASP A 357 -11.26 15.82 2.64
CA ASP A 357 -12.08 15.46 3.81
C ASP A 357 -11.25 14.76 4.90
N LEU A 358 -10.01 14.36 4.58
CA LEU A 358 -9.16 13.52 5.43
C LEU A 358 -8.76 14.18 6.77
N PHE A 359 -8.78 15.51 6.84
CA PHE A 359 -8.40 16.27 8.04
C PHE A 359 -9.59 16.94 8.74
N GLY A 360 -10.81 16.62 8.34
CA GLY A 360 -12.03 17.12 8.99
C GLY A 360 -12.18 18.64 8.97
N GLY A 361 -11.50 19.37 8.08
CA GLY A 361 -11.53 20.84 8.02
C GLY A 361 -10.32 21.54 8.63
N ASN A 362 -9.49 20.84 9.42
CA ASN A 362 -8.42 21.49 10.19
C ASN A 362 -7.26 22.03 9.33
N GLU A 363 -7.27 23.35 9.05
CA GLU A 363 -6.26 24.04 8.23
C GLU A 363 -4.84 23.94 8.77
N PHE A 364 -4.66 24.00 10.10
CA PHE A 364 -3.33 23.90 10.71
C PHE A 364 -2.74 22.50 10.49
N LEU A 365 -3.54 21.46 10.69
CA LEU A 365 -3.16 20.07 10.48
C LEU A 365 -2.84 19.84 9.00
N ALA A 366 -3.68 20.33 8.08
CA ALA A 366 -3.45 20.26 6.64
C ALA A 366 -2.14 20.95 6.25
N THR A 367 -1.89 22.16 6.76
CA THR A 367 -0.65 22.91 6.52
C THR A 367 0.57 22.17 7.06
N LEU A 368 0.50 21.63 8.29
CA LEU A 368 1.58 20.84 8.88
C LEU A 368 1.90 19.61 8.02
N VAL A 369 0.86 18.88 7.59
CA VAL A 369 1.03 17.70 6.73
C VAL A 369 1.64 18.08 5.38
N ILE A 370 1.30 19.23 4.79
CA ILE A 370 1.93 19.71 3.55
C ILE A 370 3.45 19.89 3.71
N TYR A 371 3.92 20.50 4.80
CA TYR A 371 5.35 20.66 5.05
C TYR A 371 6.05 19.33 5.36
N LEU A 372 5.39 18.43 6.10
CA LEU A 372 5.89 17.08 6.35
C LEU A 372 5.99 16.27 5.04
N ASP A 373 4.99 16.38 4.17
CA ASP A 373 4.96 15.75 2.86
C ASP A 373 6.06 16.30 1.94
N ALA A 374 6.26 17.63 1.93
CA ALA A 374 7.36 18.26 1.21
C ALA A 374 8.73 17.73 1.71
N CYS A 375 8.89 17.57 3.03
CA CYS A 375 10.11 16.99 3.60
C CYS A 375 10.30 15.52 3.23
N ALA A 376 9.25 14.71 3.37
CA ALA A 376 9.27 13.29 3.00
C ALA A 376 9.62 13.12 1.51
N SER A 377 9.02 13.92 0.63
CA SER A 377 9.32 13.91 -0.82
C SER A 377 10.78 14.28 -1.11
N ALA A 378 11.35 15.28 -0.41
CA ALA A 378 12.75 15.68 -0.57
C ALA A 378 13.72 14.56 -0.15
N VAL A 379 13.45 13.93 1.00
CA VAL A 379 14.22 12.81 1.51
C VAL A 379 14.08 11.59 0.58
N GLY A 380 12.88 11.34 0.04
CA GLY A 380 12.61 10.31 -0.97
C GLY A 380 13.41 10.53 -2.25
N VAL A 381 13.48 11.77 -2.75
CA VAL A 381 14.31 12.11 -3.92
C VAL A 381 15.80 11.85 -3.64
N ALA A 382 16.30 12.27 -2.47
CA ALA A 382 17.67 11.97 -2.06
C ALA A 382 17.92 10.45 -2.00
N ASN A 383 16.96 9.68 -1.46
CA ASN A 383 17.01 8.23 -1.42
C ASN A 383 17.11 7.62 -2.84
N GLY A 384 16.23 8.02 -3.76
CA GLY A 384 16.24 7.52 -5.14
C GLY A 384 17.57 7.78 -5.86
N LEU A 385 18.17 8.95 -5.65
CA LEU A 385 19.52 9.25 -6.16
C LEU A 385 20.59 8.34 -5.52
N PHE A 386 20.51 8.11 -4.21
CA PHE A 386 21.44 7.21 -3.54
C PHE A 386 21.32 5.78 -4.04
N ILE A 387 20.10 5.28 -4.27
CA ILE A 387 19.85 3.97 -4.88
C ILE A 387 20.41 3.90 -6.29
N LEU A 388 20.13 4.91 -7.13
CA LEU A 388 20.65 5.00 -8.50
C LEU A 388 22.19 4.87 -8.51
N PHE A 389 22.85 5.57 -7.59
CA PHE A 389 24.31 5.55 -7.46
C PHE A 389 24.87 4.44 -6.56
N ARG A 390 24.01 3.58 -6.01
CA ARG A 390 24.34 2.41 -5.18
C ARG A 390 25.06 2.76 -3.89
N PHE A 391 24.65 3.86 -3.27
CA PHE A 391 25.17 4.31 -1.99
C PHE A 391 24.42 3.68 -0.83
N ARG A 392 25.16 3.22 0.18
CA ARG A 392 24.60 2.60 1.39
C ARG A 392 23.84 3.60 2.25
N GLU A 393 24.19 4.87 2.20
CA GLU A 393 23.55 5.94 2.96
C GLU A 393 22.07 6.13 2.57
N GLN A 394 21.62 5.52 1.46
CA GLN A 394 20.20 5.40 1.08
C GLN A 394 19.32 4.89 2.23
N TRP A 395 19.78 3.90 3.00
CA TRP A 395 19.02 3.37 4.13
C TRP A 395 18.76 4.40 5.24
N ILE A 396 19.66 5.38 5.42
CA ILE A 396 19.47 6.45 6.41
C ILE A 396 18.39 7.41 5.91
N ALA A 397 18.45 7.80 4.64
CA ALA A 397 17.40 8.61 4.03
C ALA A 397 16.05 7.89 4.10
N TRP A 398 16.02 6.60 3.83
CA TRP A 398 14.78 5.82 3.85
C TRP A 398 14.17 5.67 5.25
N ILE A 399 14.98 5.46 6.29
CA ILE A 399 14.50 5.45 7.69
C ILE A 399 13.87 6.80 8.05
N THR A 400 14.53 7.91 7.68
CA THR A 400 13.98 9.25 7.92
C THR A 400 12.66 9.45 7.19
N CYS A 401 12.57 9.05 5.92
CA CYS A 401 11.34 9.10 5.14
C CYS A 401 10.21 8.30 5.83
N ALA A 402 10.50 7.04 6.19
CA ALA A 402 9.52 6.17 6.84
C ALA A 402 8.97 6.74 8.16
N ILE A 403 9.80 7.44 8.94
CA ILE A 403 9.37 8.12 10.17
C ILE A 403 8.46 9.31 9.86
N LEU A 404 8.84 10.16 8.90
CA LEU A 404 8.01 11.30 8.49
C LEU A 404 6.65 10.84 7.99
N GLU A 405 6.62 9.81 7.14
CA GLU A 405 5.38 9.22 6.63
C GLU A 405 4.57 8.54 7.72
N ALA A 406 5.20 7.90 8.71
CA ALA A 406 4.49 7.34 9.86
C ALA A 406 3.78 8.43 10.66
N VAL A 407 4.42 9.59 10.85
CA VAL A 407 3.79 10.75 11.50
C VAL A 407 2.59 11.22 10.67
N ILE A 408 2.75 11.40 9.35
CA ILE A 408 1.64 11.79 8.46
C ILE A 408 0.48 10.80 8.56
N ASN A 409 0.76 9.50 8.51
CA ASN A 409 -0.26 8.46 8.59
C ASN A 409 -1.01 8.48 9.93
N VAL A 410 -0.33 8.73 11.06
CA VAL A 410 -1.00 8.90 12.37
C VAL A 410 -1.91 10.13 12.35
N LEU A 411 -1.41 11.26 11.83
CA LEU A 411 -2.19 12.50 11.72
C LEU A 411 -3.39 12.37 10.77
N SER A 412 -3.31 11.43 9.81
CA SER A 412 -4.35 11.18 8.80
C SER A 412 -5.27 10.00 9.14
N GLY A 413 -5.14 9.39 10.33
CA GLY A 413 -5.93 8.21 10.73
C GLY A 413 -5.62 6.90 9.99
N GLN A 414 -4.57 6.87 9.16
CA GLN A 414 -4.24 5.74 8.28
C GLN A 414 -3.42 4.66 9.01
N PHE A 415 -4.02 4.03 10.02
CA PHE A 415 -3.32 3.12 10.93
C PHE A 415 -2.78 1.86 10.24
N VAL A 416 -3.45 1.35 9.21
CA VAL A 416 -3.00 0.17 8.47
C VAL A 416 -1.63 0.40 7.81
N LEU A 417 -1.39 1.60 7.28
CA LEU A 417 -0.12 1.95 6.65
C LEU A 417 1.03 2.08 7.66
N LEU A 418 0.78 2.13 8.97
CA LEU A 418 1.85 2.10 9.98
C LEU A 418 2.57 0.74 10.01
N VAL A 419 1.88 -0.34 9.67
CA VAL A 419 2.51 -1.66 9.54
C VAL A 419 3.53 -1.65 8.41
N LEU A 420 3.20 -1.00 7.29
CA LEU A 420 4.13 -0.77 6.19
C LEU A 420 5.36 0.02 6.65
N LYS A 421 5.18 1.13 7.38
CA LYS A 421 6.30 1.94 7.87
C LYS A 421 7.18 1.20 8.89
N ALA A 422 6.59 0.37 9.74
CA ALA A 422 7.34 -0.54 10.62
C ALA A 422 8.18 -1.55 9.82
N GLY A 423 7.61 -2.08 8.73
CA GLY A 423 8.33 -2.90 7.76
C GLY A 423 9.52 -2.14 7.13
N TYR A 424 9.32 -0.90 6.69
CA TYR A 424 10.40 -0.07 6.15
C TYR A 424 11.55 0.12 7.11
N VAL A 425 11.26 0.52 8.35
CA VAL A 425 12.30 0.77 9.35
C VAL A 425 13.09 -0.52 9.62
N THR A 426 12.40 -1.63 9.85
CA THR A 426 13.05 -2.92 10.15
C THR A 426 13.87 -3.47 8.98
N ASN A 427 13.35 -3.41 7.75
CA ASN A 427 14.10 -3.82 6.56
C ASN A 427 15.26 -2.88 6.25
N SER A 428 15.11 -1.57 6.48
CA SER A 428 16.17 -0.61 6.23
C SER A 428 17.37 -0.84 7.14
N ILE A 429 17.12 -1.16 8.41
CA ILE A 429 18.18 -1.58 9.34
C ILE A 429 18.86 -2.86 8.83
N TYR A 430 18.07 -3.85 8.40
CA TYR A 430 18.60 -5.09 7.82
C TYR A 430 19.46 -4.83 6.57
N GLY A 431 18.96 -4.00 5.65
CA GLY A 431 19.63 -3.58 4.42
C GLY A 431 20.93 -2.85 4.70
N TYR A 432 20.93 -1.90 5.64
CA TYR A 432 22.12 -1.16 6.05
C TYR A 432 23.21 -2.09 6.59
N VAL A 433 22.85 -3.01 7.50
CA VAL A 433 23.78 -4.01 8.04
C VAL A 433 24.35 -4.89 6.92
N LYS A 434 23.50 -5.35 6.00
CA LYS A 434 23.90 -6.25 4.91
C LYS A 434 24.83 -5.58 3.90
N TRP A 435 24.48 -4.37 3.47
CA TRP A 435 25.31 -3.59 2.56
C TRP A 435 26.65 -3.21 3.21
N THR A 436 26.66 -2.88 4.50
CA THR A 436 27.90 -2.63 5.26
C THR A 436 28.81 -3.86 5.26
N LYS A 437 28.27 -5.05 5.56
CA LYS A 437 29.04 -6.31 5.56
C LYS A 437 29.61 -6.63 4.17
N TYR A 438 28.82 -6.42 3.13
CA TYR A 438 29.26 -6.61 1.75
C TYR A 438 30.44 -5.69 1.38
N ILE A 439 30.36 -4.40 1.71
CA ILE A 439 31.42 -3.42 1.41
C ILE A 439 32.73 -3.82 2.11
N LYS A 440 32.68 -4.13 3.42
CA LYS A 440 33.85 -4.57 4.19
C LYS A 440 34.49 -5.83 3.60
N GLY A 441 33.67 -6.83 3.25
CA GLY A 441 34.18 -8.06 2.63
C GLY A 441 34.86 -7.82 1.28
N ALA A 442 34.35 -6.89 0.47
CA ALA A 442 34.95 -6.52 -0.80
C ALA A 442 36.28 -5.76 -0.62
N GLU A 443 36.41 -4.93 0.41
CA GLU A 443 37.66 -4.23 0.76
C GLU A 443 38.74 -5.19 1.27
N GLU A 444 38.38 -6.11 2.16
CA GLU A 444 39.29 -7.14 2.68
C GLU A 444 39.82 -8.05 1.56
N ALA A 445 38.96 -8.47 0.63
CA ALA A 445 39.36 -9.28 -0.52
C ALA A 445 40.36 -8.53 -1.44
N LYS A 446 40.15 -7.22 -1.66
CA LYS A 446 41.10 -6.38 -2.42
C LYS A 446 42.41 -6.18 -1.66
N GLY A 447 42.37 -6.04 -0.34
CA GLY A 447 43.55 -5.95 0.52
C GLY A 447 44.42 -7.21 0.44
N ARG A 448 43.81 -8.40 0.55
CA ARG A 448 44.52 -9.68 0.40
C ARG A 448 45.13 -9.86 -0.99
N ALA A 449 44.41 -9.45 -2.05
CA ALA A 449 44.93 -9.51 -3.41
C ALA A 449 46.13 -8.58 -3.66
N ARG A 450 46.21 -7.45 -2.94
CA ARG A 450 47.35 -6.52 -3.01
C ARG A 450 48.54 -6.92 -2.14
N GLY A 451 48.32 -7.67 -1.06
CA GLY A 451 49.38 -8.16 -0.18
C GLY A 451 50.08 -9.45 -0.64
N ASN A 452 49.60 -10.08 -1.72
CA ASN A 452 50.16 -11.30 -2.32
C ASN A 452 51.08 -11.01 -3.54
N PHE A 453 51.58 -9.78 -3.68
CA PHE A 453 52.54 -9.38 -4.71
C PHE A 453 53.86 -8.92 -4.10
#